data_AF-H0QLS5-F1
#
_entry.id   AF-H0QLS5-F1
#
_cell.length_a   1.000
_cell.length_b   1.000
_cell.length_c   1.000
_cell.angle_alpha   90.00
_cell.angle_beta   90.00
_cell.angle_gamma   90.00
#
_symmetry.space_group_name_H-M   'P 1'
#
loop_
_entity.id
_entity.type
_entity.pdbx_description
1 polymer ?
#
loop_
_entity_poly.entity_id
_entity_poly.type
_entity_poly.pdbx_seq_one_letter_code
_entity_poly.pdbx_strand_id
1 'polypeptide(L)'
;MTQPDADAAPTSATAWAERADDAARSVTHLFGQRLFFLPGTHIAATARPSGRIENLRRPWHYWWQAHYLDCLVDAGFRELGRAGRPPEKFDGDARPSAGQLASRLVTGIRLRNFLTFVNHYYDDMAWLALSTLRLERLADESRRPSPRRQERIRKSLTLQFDSASTDDLGGGTFWSTKRDFKNTPATAPVALYYARTGNTT
;
A
#
# COMPACT_ATOMS: atom_id res chain seq x y z
N MET A 1 41.60 -31.26 -17.20
CA MET A 1 41.50 -29.81 -17.43
C MET A 1 40.07 -29.43 -17.11
N THR A 2 39.89 -28.73 -16.00
CA THR A 2 38.62 -28.52 -15.30
C THR A 2 37.68 -27.64 -16.13
N GLN A 3 36.45 -28.11 -16.34
CA GLN A 3 35.37 -27.33 -16.94
C GLN A 3 35.02 -26.17 -15.97
N PRO A 4 34.82 -24.93 -16.45
CA PRO A 4 34.45 -23.85 -15.55
C PRO A 4 32.99 -24.02 -15.10
N ASP A 5 32.78 -24.02 -13.78
CA ASP A 5 31.47 -23.91 -13.15
C ASP A 5 30.82 -22.57 -13.56
N ALA A 6 30.02 -22.62 -14.61
CA ALA A 6 29.08 -21.59 -14.98
C ALA A 6 27.68 -22.15 -14.78
N ASP A 7 27.06 -21.92 -13.61
CA ASP A 7 25.60 -21.79 -13.41
C ASP A 7 25.17 -21.88 -11.93
N ALA A 8 25.39 -20.82 -11.13
CA ALA A 8 24.90 -20.76 -9.75
C ALA A 8 24.21 -19.44 -9.35
N ALA A 9 23.61 -18.71 -10.29
CA ALA A 9 22.97 -17.41 -10.02
C ALA A 9 21.43 -17.29 -10.24
N PRO A 10 20.69 -18.15 -10.97
CA PRO A 10 19.24 -17.99 -11.15
C PRO A 10 18.34 -18.61 -10.05
N THR A 11 18.89 -19.41 -9.13
CA THR A 11 18.12 -20.16 -8.12
C THR A 11 17.71 -19.33 -6.91
N SER A 12 18.54 -18.39 -6.46
CA SER A 12 18.28 -17.63 -5.22
C SER A 12 17.17 -16.59 -5.39
N ALA A 13 17.19 -15.81 -6.47
CA ALA A 13 16.16 -14.79 -6.74
C ALA A 13 14.77 -15.40 -6.93
N THR A 14 14.69 -16.55 -7.58
CA THR A 14 13.45 -17.30 -7.76
C THR A 14 12.93 -17.83 -6.42
N ALA A 15 13.80 -18.43 -5.60
CA ALA A 15 13.45 -18.88 -4.25
C ALA A 15 12.99 -17.73 -3.34
N TRP A 16 13.59 -16.53 -3.45
CA TRP A 16 13.12 -15.35 -2.71
C TRP A 16 11.73 -14.87 -3.17
N ALA A 17 11.46 -14.92 -4.47
CA ALA A 17 10.15 -14.57 -5.02
C ALA A 17 9.07 -15.54 -4.54
N GLU A 18 9.34 -16.85 -4.57
CA GLU A 18 8.43 -17.89 -4.06
C GLU A 18 8.12 -17.70 -2.57
N ARG A 19 9.15 -17.47 -1.74
CA ARG A 19 8.97 -17.18 -0.30
C ARG A 19 8.15 -15.91 -0.06
N ALA A 20 8.35 -14.88 -0.89
CA ALA A 20 7.58 -13.64 -0.81
C ALA A 20 6.11 -13.85 -1.21
N ASP A 21 5.85 -14.71 -2.20
CA ASP A 21 4.50 -15.05 -2.62
C ASP A 21 3.78 -15.92 -1.57
N ASP A 22 4.48 -16.86 -0.94
CA ASP A 22 3.96 -17.63 0.19
C ASP A 22 3.61 -16.73 1.38
N ALA A 23 4.49 -15.78 1.73
CA ALA A 23 4.21 -14.81 2.79
C ALA A 23 2.99 -13.93 2.45
N ALA A 24 2.91 -13.42 1.21
CA ALA A 24 1.77 -12.62 0.75
C ALA A 24 0.46 -13.42 0.79
N ARG A 25 0.51 -14.70 0.42
CA ARG A 25 -0.61 -15.65 0.51
C ARG A 25 -1.04 -15.86 1.95
N SER A 26 -0.12 -16.21 2.84
CA SER A 26 -0.41 -16.41 4.26
C SER A 26 -1.04 -15.18 4.90
N VAL A 27 -0.45 -13.98 4.70
CA VAL A 27 -1.00 -12.74 5.26
C VAL A 27 -2.39 -12.44 4.71
N THR A 28 -2.58 -12.59 3.39
CA THR A 28 -3.87 -12.31 2.75
C THR A 28 -4.97 -13.28 3.17
N HIS A 29 -4.66 -14.56 3.36
CA HIS A 29 -5.65 -15.55 3.81
C HIS A 29 -5.95 -15.44 5.30
N LEU A 30 -4.94 -15.14 6.11
CA LEU A 30 -5.10 -15.08 7.56
C LEU A 30 -5.70 -13.74 8.01
N PHE A 31 -5.32 -12.62 7.41
CA PHE A 31 -5.75 -11.31 7.86
C PHE A 31 -6.71 -10.64 6.89
N GLY A 32 -6.69 -10.98 5.60
CA GLY A 32 -7.58 -10.40 4.62
C GLY A 32 -9.05 -10.81 4.81
N GLN A 33 -9.94 -9.83 4.90
CA GLN A 33 -11.37 -10.03 5.04
C GLN A 33 -12.15 -8.95 4.28
N ARG A 34 -13.43 -9.21 3.99
CA ARG A 34 -14.34 -8.19 3.46
C ARG A 34 -14.74 -7.22 4.56
N LEU A 35 -14.99 -5.96 4.19
CA LEU A 35 -15.63 -5.01 5.09
C LEU A 35 -17.11 -5.42 5.22
N PHE A 36 -17.46 -6.03 6.35
CA PHE A 36 -18.77 -6.65 6.58
C PHE A 36 -19.13 -7.69 5.50
N PHE A 37 -20.22 -7.45 4.75
CA PHE A 37 -20.68 -8.28 3.63
C PHE A 37 -20.55 -7.57 2.27
N LEU A 38 -19.88 -6.40 2.25
CA LEU A 38 -19.81 -5.57 1.05
C LEU A 38 -18.95 -6.25 -0.03
N PRO A 39 -19.52 -6.62 -1.18
CA PRO A 39 -18.73 -7.17 -2.28
C PRO A 39 -17.75 -6.12 -2.80
N GLY A 40 -16.59 -6.57 -3.29
CA GLY A 40 -15.57 -5.65 -3.82
C GLY A 40 -14.80 -4.86 -2.75
N THR A 41 -14.92 -5.20 -1.47
CA THR A 41 -14.10 -4.63 -0.40
C THR A 41 -13.09 -5.64 0.13
N HIS A 42 -11.98 -5.13 0.63
CA HIS A 42 -10.93 -5.90 1.30
C HIS A 42 -10.35 -5.04 2.43
N ILE A 43 -10.10 -5.60 3.60
CA ILE A 43 -9.44 -4.96 4.74
C ILE A 43 -8.61 -6.02 5.48
N ALA A 44 -7.52 -5.63 6.13
CA ALA A 44 -6.75 -6.54 6.98
C ALA A 44 -7.24 -6.51 8.44
N ALA A 45 -7.40 -7.67 9.06
CA ALA A 45 -7.57 -7.84 10.50
C ALA A 45 -6.26 -7.45 11.22
N THR A 46 -6.38 -6.93 12.46
CA THR A 46 -5.23 -6.49 13.25
C THR A 46 -4.71 -7.57 14.21
N ALA A 47 -5.50 -8.60 14.51
CA ALA A 47 -5.04 -9.77 15.25
C ALA A 47 -5.86 -11.01 14.87
N ARG A 48 -5.47 -12.18 15.38
CA ARG A 48 -6.18 -13.46 15.20
C ARG A 48 -6.34 -14.16 16.57
N PRO A 49 -7.47 -14.86 16.84
CA PRO A 49 -8.66 -14.94 16.01
C PRO A 49 -9.35 -13.58 15.85
N SER A 50 -10.02 -13.38 14.73
CA SER A 50 -10.65 -12.11 14.37
C SER A 50 -12.13 -12.31 14.07
N GLY A 51 -13.01 -11.79 14.91
CA GLY A 51 -14.44 -11.70 14.62
C GLY A 51 -14.78 -10.40 13.88
N ARG A 52 -15.67 -10.42 12.88
CA ARG A 52 -16.06 -9.21 12.12
C ARG A 52 -16.61 -8.08 13.00
N ILE A 53 -17.40 -8.44 14.01
CA ILE A 53 -17.99 -7.50 14.99
C ILE A 53 -16.92 -7.04 15.99
N GLU A 54 -16.06 -7.95 16.42
CA GLU A 54 -14.97 -7.67 17.36
C GLU A 54 -13.92 -6.72 16.74
N ASN A 55 -13.63 -6.88 15.45
CA ASN A 55 -12.74 -6.01 14.69
C ASN A 55 -13.24 -4.57 14.60
N LEU A 56 -14.55 -4.32 14.77
CA LEU A 56 -15.10 -2.97 14.78
C LEU A 56 -14.83 -2.26 16.11
N ARG A 57 -14.78 -3.02 17.22
CA ARG A 57 -14.44 -2.52 18.56
C ARG A 57 -12.95 -2.33 18.77
N ARG A 58 -12.12 -2.98 17.94
CA ARG A 58 -10.66 -2.85 18.00
C ARG A 58 -10.22 -1.52 17.39
N PRO A 59 -9.09 -0.96 17.87
CA PRO A 59 -8.50 0.22 17.27
C PRO A 59 -8.27 0.03 15.76
N TRP A 60 -8.67 1.03 14.98
CA TRP A 60 -8.43 1.04 13.55
C TRP A 60 -7.02 1.57 13.26
N HIS A 61 -6.13 0.69 12.80
CA HIS A 61 -4.76 1.05 12.47
C HIS A 61 -4.66 1.41 10.98
N TYR A 62 -4.84 2.69 10.67
CA TYR A 62 -4.82 3.20 9.30
C TYR A 62 -3.49 2.94 8.60
N TRP A 63 -2.36 3.24 9.25
CA TRP A 63 -1.03 2.99 8.68
C TRP A 63 -0.73 1.52 8.40
N TRP A 64 -1.25 0.58 9.20
CA TRP A 64 -1.11 -0.86 8.91
C TRP A 64 -1.80 -1.24 7.61
N GLN A 65 -2.95 -0.62 7.30
CA GLN A 65 -3.62 -0.86 6.02
C GLN A 65 -2.85 -0.24 4.86
N ALA A 66 -2.19 0.90 5.07
CA ALA A 66 -1.31 1.49 4.06
C ALA A 66 -0.10 0.57 3.77
N HIS A 67 0.58 0.05 4.79
CA HIS A 67 1.66 -0.91 4.55
C HIS A 67 1.19 -2.23 3.98
N TYR A 68 0.00 -2.70 4.36
CA TYR A 68 -0.60 -3.87 3.72
C TYR A 68 -0.90 -3.62 2.23
N LEU A 69 -1.31 -2.39 1.87
CA LEU A 69 -1.45 -1.98 0.48
C LEU A 69 -0.11 -2.03 -0.26
N ASP A 70 0.98 -1.54 0.35
CA ASP A 70 2.33 -1.64 -0.21
C ASP A 70 2.73 -3.10 -0.48
N CYS A 71 2.49 -4.02 0.47
CA CYS A 71 2.78 -5.44 0.28
C CYS A 71 1.97 -6.08 -0.86
N LEU A 72 0.71 -5.67 -1.04
CA LEU A 72 -0.11 -6.12 -2.17
C LEU A 72 0.39 -5.55 -3.49
N VAL A 73 0.89 -4.31 -3.50
CA VAL A 73 1.51 -3.71 -4.69
C VAL A 73 2.81 -4.43 -5.04
N ASP A 74 3.63 -4.78 -4.05
CA ASP A 74 4.84 -5.58 -4.25
C ASP A 74 4.53 -6.95 -4.86
N ALA A 75 3.49 -7.62 -4.36
CA ALA A 75 2.99 -8.86 -4.96
C ALA A 75 2.51 -8.62 -6.39
N GLY A 76 1.77 -7.53 -6.64
CA GLY A 76 1.30 -7.18 -7.98
C GLY A 76 2.41 -6.94 -9.00
N PHE A 77 3.50 -6.28 -8.61
CA PHE A 77 4.67 -6.12 -9.48
C PHE A 77 5.35 -7.47 -9.77
N ARG A 78 5.32 -8.42 -8.83
CA ARG A 78 5.79 -9.80 -9.11
C ARG A 78 4.86 -10.54 -10.05
N GLU A 79 3.53 -10.35 -9.93
CA GLU A 79 2.54 -10.96 -10.82
C GLU A 79 2.70 -10.51 -12.28
N LEU A 80 3.21 -9.30 -12.53
CA LEU A 80 3.49 -8.82 -13.88
C LEU A 80 4.62 -9.59 -14.60
N GLY A 81 5.35 -10.42 -13.85
CA GLY A 81 6.49 -11.16 -14.37
C GLY A 81 7.76 -10.31 -14.40
N ARG A 82 8.90 -10.98 -14.37
CA ARG A 82 10.22 -10.40 -14.66
C ARG A 82 10.77 -11.10 -15.90
N ALA A 83 11.82 -10.56 -16.51
CA ALA A 83 12.54 -11.26 -17.57
C ALA A 83 12.89 -12.69 -17.12
N GLY A 84 12.26 -13.69 -17.73
CA GLY A 84 12.43 -15.12 -17.40
C GLY A 84 11.32 -15.80 -16.58
N ARG A 85 10.27 -15.10 -16.12
CA ARG A 85 9.08 -15.72 -15.48
C ARG A 85 7.80 -15.20 -16.11
N PRO A 86 6.90 -16.06 -16.62
CA PRO A 86 5.62 -15.63 -17.15
C PRO A 86 4.77 -15.00 -16.03
N PRO A 87 3.85 -14.08 -16.38
CA PRO A 87 2.93 -13.49 -15.41
C PRO A 87 2.14 -14.58 -14.69
N GLU A 88 2.20 -14.60 -13.37
CA GLU A 88 1.55 -15.62 -12.53
C GLU A 88 0.97 -14.96 -11.29
N LYS A 89 -0.28 -15.30 -10.94
CA LYS A 89 -0.92 -14.75 -9.74
C LYS A 89 -0.34 -15.39 -8.49
N PHE A 90 -0.08 -14.59 -7.45
CA PHE A 90 0.53 -15.08 -6.19
C PHE A 90 -0.37 -16.11 -5.44
N ASP A 91 -1.68 -16.07 -5.69
CA ASP A 91 -2.69 -16.90 -5.02
C ASP A 91 -3.51 -17.77 -5.99
N GLY A 92 -2.91 -18.10 -7.14
CA GLY A 92 -3.53 -18.92 -8.18
C GLY A 92 -4.67 -18.25 -8.95
N ASP A 93 -5.15 -18.92 -10.00
CA ASP A 93 -6.08 -18.30 -10.96
C ASP A 93 -7.50 -18.06 -10.45
N ALA A 94 -7.96 -18.87 -9.50
CA ALA A 94 -9.28 -18.77 -8.91
C ALA A 94 -9.50 -17.50 -8.08
N ARG A 95 -8.42 -16.77 -7.75
CA ARG A 95 -8.45 -15.64 -6.84
C ARG A 95 -8.11 -14.32 -7.56
N PRO A 96 -8.56 -13.18 -7.00
CA PRO A 96 -8.22 -11.87 -7.56
C PRO A 96 -6.70 -11.65 -7.53
N SER A 97 -6.20 -10.98 -8.57
CA SER A 97 -4.81 -10.49 -8.61
C SER A 97 -4.50 -9.58 -7.42
N ALA A 98 -3.24 -9.48 -7.03
CA ALA A 98 -2.80 -8.61 -5.95
C ALA A 98 -3.17 -7.14 -6.20
N GLY A 99 -3.04 -6.67 -7.45
CA GLY A 99 -3.49 -5.32 -7.84
C GLY A 99 -5.01 -5.11 -7.71
N GLN A 100 -5.83 -6.15 -7.93
CA GLN A 100 -7.27 -6.07 -7.68
C GLN A 100 -7.56 -6.02 -6.17
N LEU A 101 -6.89 -6.83 -5.36
CA LEU A 101 -7.02 -6.78 -3.90
C LEU A 101 -6.59 -5.42 -3.34
N ALA A 102 -5.49 -4.86 -3.84
CA ALA A 102 -5.01 -3.52 -3.50
C ALA A 102 -6.08 -2.44 -3.80
N SER A 103 -6.71 -2.51 -4.98
CA SER A 103 -7.79 -1.58 -5.33
C SER A 103 -9.03 -1.73 -4.43
N ARG A 104 -9.38 -2.98 -4.07
CA ARG A 104 -10.46 -3.27 -3.10
C ARG A 104 -10.11 -2.80 -1.69
N LEU A 105 -8.84 -2.85 -1.31
CA LEU A 105 -8.33 -2.35 -0.04
C LEU A 105 -8.47 -0.85 0.09
N VAL A 106 -8.06 -0.10 -0.93
CA VAL A 106 -8.27 1.37 -0.98
C VAL A 106 -9.76 1.72 -0.83
N THR A 107 -10.65 0.93 -1.44
CA THR A 107 -12.10 1.09 -1.29
C THR A 107 -12.57 0.79 0.13
N GLY A 108 -12.05 -0.29 0.73
CA GLY A 108 -12.33 -0.67 2.11
C GLY A 108 -11.89 0.40 3.12
N ILE A 109 -10.67 0.93 2.98
CA ILE A 109 -10.14 2.02 3.82
C ILE A 109 -11.06 3.23 3.75
N ARG A 110 -11.43 3.65 2.54
CA ARG A 110 -12.33 4.79 2.32
C ARG A 110 -13.67 4.59 3.04
N LEU A 111 -14.28 3.42 2.88
CA LEU A 111 -15.58 3.11 3.50
C LEU A 111 -15.48 3.06 5.02
N ARG A 112 -14.41 2.44 5.54
CA ARG A 112 -14.18 2.33 6.99
C ARG A 112 -13.86 3.67 7.64
N ASN A 113 -13.29 4.60 6.88
CA ASN A 113 -12.98 5.97 7.26
C ASN A 113 -14.07 6.97 6.80
N PHE A 114 -15.34 6.57 6.85
CA PHE A 114 -16.50 7.44 6.56
C PHE A 114 -16.43 8.18 5.21
N LEU A 115 -16.07 7.47 4.15
CA LEU A 115 -15.95 7.95 2.77
C LEU A 115 -14.83 8.98 2.51
N THR A 116 -14.02 9.30 3.52
CA THR A 116 -12.86 10.20 3.40
C THR A 116 -11.53 9.44 3.52
N PHE A 117 -10.46 10.03 2.99
CA PHE A 117 -9.09 9.55 3.19
C PHE A 117 -8.31 10.41 4.19
N VAL A 118 -8.88 11.55 4.58
CA VAL A 118 -8.28 12.47 5.55
C VAL A 118 -8.37 11.83 6.93
N ASN A 119 -7.25 11.81 7.64
CA ASN A 119 -7.14 11.35 9.02
C ASN A 119 -6.57 12.50 9.88
N HIS A 120 -6.61 12.35 11.21
CA HIS A 120 -6.06 13.33 12.15
C HIS A 120 -4.52 13.32 12.21
N TYR A 121 -3.89 12.29 11.67
CA TYR A 121 -2.44 12.14 11.64
C TYR A 121 -1.91 12.24 10.19
N TYR A 122 -0.93 13.11 9.98
CA TYR A 122 -0.36 13.39 8.66
C TYR A 122 0.60 12.29 8.18
N ASP A 123 1.25 11.58 9.10
CA ASP A 123 2.08 10.40 8.82
C ASP A 123 1.24 9.26 8.20
N ASP A 124 0.10 8.92 8.80
CA ASP A 124 -0.86 7.93 8.31
C ASP A 124 -1.29 8.26 6.86
N MET A 125 -1.60 9.54 6.61
CA MET A 125 -1.98 10.03 5.30
C MET A 125 -0.82 9.93 4.29
N ALA A 126 0.41 10.23 4.71
CA ALA A 126 1.60 10.14 3.87
C ALA A 126 1.92 8.70 3.47
N TRP A 127 1.79 7.74 4.38
CA TRP A 127 1.96 6.32 4.07
C TRP A 127 0.93 5.83 3.04
N LEU A 128 -0.33 6.21 3.19
CA LEU A 128 -1.35 5.86 2.20
C LEU A 128 -1.06 6.53 0.85
N ALA A 129 -0.67 7.81 0.86
CA ALA A 129 -0.33 8.54 -0.37
C ALA A 129 0.78 7.82 -1.15
N LEU A 130 1.88 7.46 -0.49
CA LEU A 130 2.98 6.72 -1.09
C LEU A 130 2.55 5.37 -1.66
N SER A 131 1.77 4.60 -0.89
CA SER A 131 1.25 3.30 -1.31
C SER A 131 0.34 3.42 -2.54
N THR A 132 -0.50 4.48 -2.58
CA THR A 132 -1.41 4.72 -3.71
C THR A 132 -0.68 5.17 -4.98
N LEU A 133 0.41 5.93 -4.88
CA LEU A 133 1.28 6.25 -6.02
C LEU A 133 1.91 4.99 -6.62
N ARG A 134 2.36 4.06 -5.75
CA ARG A 134 2.91 2.79 -6.23
C ARG A 134 1.83 1.92 -6.89
N LEU A 135 0.60 1.96 -6.38
CA LEU A 135 -0.54 1.29 -7.01
C LEU A 135 -0.91 1.91 -8.37
N GLU A 136 -0.85 3.25 -8.52
CA GLU A 136 -1.02 3.92 -9.83
C GLU A 136 0.03 3.41 -10.82
N ARG A 137 1.31 3.42 -10.43
CA ARG A 137 2.39 2.89 -11.25
C ARG A 137 2.18 1.43 -11.63
N LEU A 138 1.73 0.59 -10.69
CA LEU A 138 1.39 -0.81 -10.99
C LEU A 138 0.26 -0.91 -12.02
N ALA A 139 -0.78 -0.07 -11.92
CA ALA A 139 -1.88 -0.05 -12.89
C ALA A 139 -1.38 0.34 -14.29
N ASP A 140 -0.51 1.35 -14.36
CA ASP A 140 0.11 1.83 -15.60
C ASP A 140 0.98 0.75 -16.26
N GLU A 141 1.87 0.10 -15.48
CA GLU A 141 2.70 -1.02 -15.96
C GLU A 141 1.85 -2.23 -16.39
N SER A 142 0.72 -2.46 -15.70
CA SER A 142 -0.27 -3.49 -16.06
C SER A 142 -1.13 -3.13 -17.27
N ARG A 143 -0.97 -1.92 -17.85
CA ARG A 143 -1.85 -1.33 -18.88
C ARG A 143 -3.33 -1.36 -18.49
N ARG A 144 -3.61 -1.29 -17.19
CA ARG A 144 -4.97 -1.21 -16.67
C ARG A 144 -5.31 0.27 -16.49
N PRO A 145 -6.55 0.69 -16.81
CA PRO A 145 -6.93 2.08 -16.59
C PRO A 145 -6.79 2.43 -15.10
N SER A 146 -5.93 3.40 -14.81
CA SER A 146 -5.85 4.00 -13.48
C SER A 146 -7.22 4.62 -13.14
N PRO A 147 -7.89 4.16 -12.07
CA PRO A 147 -9.19 4.72 -11.73
C PRO A 147 -9.04 6.20 -11.37
N ARG A 148 -9.94 7.07 -11.88
CA ARG A 148 -10.10 8.48 -11.45
C ARG A 148 -10.10 8.71 -9.93
N ARG A 149 -10.31 7.63 -9.16
CA ARG A 149 -10.20 7.60 -7.70
C ARG A 149 -8.79 7.90 -7.20
N GLN A 150 -7.74 7.39 -7.84
CA GLN A 150 -6.36 7.57 -7.35
C GLN A 150 -5.94 9.04 -7.45
N GLU A 151 -6.25 9.70 -8.57
CA GLU A 151 -6.06 11.15 -8.71
C GLU A 151 -6.83 11.96 -7.65
N ARG A 152 -8.06 11.56 -7.29
CA ARG A 152 -8.82 12.21 -6.21
C ARG A 152 -8.16 12.05 -4.84
N ILE A 153 -7.62 10.86 -4.56
CA ILE A 153 -6.85 10.59 -3.34
C ILE A 153 -5.62 11.49 -3.33
N ARG A 154 -4.87 11.52 -4.44
CA ARG A 154 -3.69 12.35 -4.61
C ARG A 154 -4.01 13.80 -4.28
N LYS A 155 -4.94 14.43 -5.00
CA LYS A 155 -5.36 15.83 -4.75
C LYS A 155 -5.78 16.07 -3.31
N SER A 156 -6.59 15.18 -2.74
CA SER A 156 -7.07 15.35 -1.37
C SER A 156 -5.96 15.26 -0.33
N LEU A 157 -4.95 14.41 -0.54
CA LEU A 157 -3.84 14.25 0.39
C LEU A 157 -2.76 15.31 0.19
N THR A 158 -2.48 15.73 -1.06
CA THR A 158 -1.57 16.85 -1.36
C THR A 158 -2.02 18.12 -0.62
N LEU A 159 -3.31 18.46 -0.69
CA LEU A 159 -3.85 19.63 0.04
C LEU A 159 -3.63 19.56 1.56
N GLN A 160 -3.62 18.35 2.13
CA GLN A 160 -3.33 18.16 3.55
C GLN A 160 -1.84 18.34 3.85
N PHE A 161 -0.96 17.84 2.98
CA PHE A 161 0.49 18.01 3.12
C PHE A 161 0.93 19.46 2.92
N ASP A 162 0.33 20.17 1.97
CA ASP A 162 0.57 21.61 1.73
C ASP A 162 0.16 22.42 2.97
N SER A 163 -0.98 22.08 3.59
CA SER A 163 -1.45 22.73 4.82
C SER A 163 -0.58 22.41 6.04
N ALA A 164 0.03 21.23 6.07
CA ALA A 164 0.82 20.75 7.20
C ALA A 164 2.30 21.13 7.13
N SER A 165 2.80 21.46 5.95
CA SER A 165 4.18 21.86 5.71
C SER A 165 4.26 23.38 5.79
N THR A 166 4.72 23.88 6.95
CA THR A 166 4.87 25.31 7.21
C THR A 166 6.33 25.64 7.54
N ASP A 167 6.72 26.90 7.37
CA ASP A 167 8.06 27.40 7.72
C ASP A 167 8.28 27.49 9.24
N ASP A 168 7.24 27.28 10.05
CA ASP A 168 7.35 27.27 11.51
C ASP A 168 8.43 26.29 11.97
N LEU A 169 9.19 26.65 13.01
CA LEU A 169 10.31 25.85 13.54
C LEU A 169 11.44 25.57 12.54
N GLY A 170 11.57 26.37 11.47
CA GLY A 170 12.59 26.19 10.44
C GLY A 170 12.18 25.19 9.34
N GLY A 171 10.88 24.92 9.19
CA GLY A 171 10.31 24.03 8.17
C GLY A 171 9.74 22.72 8.72
N GLY A 172 9.41 21.80 7.82
CA GLY A 172 8.92 20.45 8.15
C GLY A 172 7.40 20.33 8.33
N THR A 173 6.93 19.09 8.49
CA THR A 173 5.49 18.75 8.50
C THR A 173 5.02 18.41 9.92
N PHE A 174 3.87 18.96 10.32
CA PHE A 174 3.22 18.62 11.59
C PHE A 174 2.81 17.14 11.64
N TRP A 175 2.86 16.55 12.84
CA TRP A 175 2.47 15.15 13.03
C TRP A 175 0.95 14.94 12.97
N SER A 176 0.19 15.85 13.57
CA SER A 176 -1.28 15.76 13.65
C SER A 176 -1.94 17.08 13.28
N THR A 177 -3.24 17.04 12.99
CA THR A 177 -4.05 18.23 12.70
C THR A 177 -4.13 19.21 13.87
N LYS A 178 -3.75 18.79 15.09
CA LYS A 178 -3.60 19.68 16.25
C LYS A 178 -2.36 20.58 16.16
N ARG A 179 -1.41 20.22 15.28
CA ARG A 179 -0.16 20.96 15.03
C ARG A 179 0.70 21.15 16.28
N ASP A 180 0.63 20.21 17.20
CA ASP A 180 1.33 20.28 18.49
C ASP A 180 2.86 20.13 18.37
N PHE A 181 3.32 19.30 17.42
CA PHE A 181 4.75 19.10 17.17
C PHE A 181 5.02 18.57 15.74
N LYS A 182 6.26 18.75 15.28
CA LYS A 182 6.79 18.22 14.01
C LYS A 182 7.65 16.99 14.28
N ASN A 183 7.55 15.97 13.43
CA ASN A 183 8.35 14.75 13.59
C ASN A 183 8.84 14.16 12.26
N THR A 184 9.92 13.38 12.35
CA THR A 184 10.52 12.68 11.20
C THR A 184 9.56 11.72 10.50
N PRO A 185 8.71 10.95 11.22
CA PRO A 185 7.73 10.06 10.60
C PRO A 185 6.66 10.75 9.74
N ALA A 186 6.35 12.04 9.97
CA ALA A 186 5.49 12.81 9.07
C ALA A 186 6.30 13.50 7.96
N THR A 187 7.41 14.15 8.33
CA THR A 187 8.19 14.97 7.39
C THR A 187 8.87 14.14 6.29
N ALA A 188 9.48 13.00 6.63
CA ALA A 188 10.22 12.20 5.64
C ALA A 188 9.30 11.54 4.59
N PRO A 189 8.17 10.91 4.94
CA PRO A 189 7.23 10.38 3.94
C PRO A 189 6.60 11.45 3.06
N VAL A 190 6.31 12.65 3.60
CA VAL A 190 5.79 13.79 2.84
C VAL A 190 6.85 14.31 1.85
N ALA A 191 8.10 14.47 2.28
CA ALA A 191 9.19 14.83 1.38
C ALA A 191 9.38 13.79 0.26
N LEU A 192 9.34 12.49 0.60
CA LEU A 192 9.42 11.41 -0.39
C LEU A 192 8.24 11.44 -1.37
N TYR A 193 7.05 11.80 -0.89
CA TYR A 193 5.86 11.96 -1.72
C TYR A 193 6.02 13.10 -2.73
N TYR A 194 6.50 14.28 -2.30
CA TYR A 194 6.79 15.40 -3.21
C TYR A 194 7.86 15.04 -4.24
N ALA A 195 8.95 14.40 -3.79
CA ALA A 195 10.03 13.96 -4.68
C ALA A 195 9.54 12.99 -5.77
N ARG A 196 8.59 12.10 -5.45
CA ARG A 196 8.01 11.13 -6.41
C ARG A 196 6.98 11.74 -7.35
N THR A 197 6.31 12.81 -6.94
CA THR A 197 5.27 13.46 -7.75
C THR A 197 5.82 14.58 -8.64
N GLY A 198 7.08 14.97 -8.44
CA GLY A 198 7.68 16.11 -9.16
C GLY A 198 7.11 17.45 -8.74
N ASN A 199 6.30 17.48 -7.67
CA ASN A 199 5.79 18.70 -7.07
C ASN A 199 6.90 19.29 -6.21
N THR A 200 7.69 20.17 -6.81
CA THR A 200 8.49 21.14 -6.05
C THR A 200 7.52 22.20 -5.58
N THR A 201 7.21 22.20 -4.28
CA THR A 201 6.52 23.30 -3.60
C THR A 201 7.09 24.66 -3.99
#